data_AF-A0AAV6TIT9-F1
#
_entry.id   AF-A0AAV6TIT9-F1
#
_cell.length_a   1.000
_cell.length_b   1.000
_cell.length_c   1.000
_cell.angle_alpha   90.00
_cell.angle_beta   90.00
_cell.angle_gamma   90.00
#
_symmetry.space_group_name_H-M   'P 1'
#
loop_
_entity.id
_entity.type
_entity.pdbx_description
1 polymer ?
#
loop_
_entity_poly.entity_id
_entity_poly.type
_entity_poly.pdbx_seq_one_letter_code
_entity_poly.pdbx_strand_id
1 'polypeptide(L)'
;MVDLHDDGVSVAFENDWQPQTKFPFRRVRLPPAHKEDKKDFAENQEVEVFSRSNEQEACGWWKALVKMTKGGFHVVEYVGWETTCTEIVASDRIRLRNTK
;
A
#
# COMPACT_ATOMS: atom_id res chain seq x y z
N MET A 1 2.91 -6.58 -18.05
CA MET A 1 3.74 -5.85 -19.02
C MET A 1 3.59 -4.35 -18.77
N VAL A 2 4.66 -3.58 -18.91
CA VAL A 2 4.65 -2.13 -18.67
C VAL A 2 5.21 -1.46 -19.92
N ASP A 3 4.40 -0.64 -20.59
CA ASP A 3 4.81 0.09 -21.80
C ASP A 3 5.10 1.54 -21.44
N LEU A 4 6.31 2.01 -21.75
CA LEU A 4 6.74 3.38 -21.49
C LEU A 4 6.39 4.27 -22.68
N HIS A 5 5.83 5.44 -22.38
CA HIS A 5 5.51 6.49 -23.33
C HIS A 5 6.14 7.80 -22.87
N ASP A 6 6.21 8.79 -23.78
CA ASP A 6 6.81 10.11 -23.48
C ASP A 6 6.08 10.87 -22.34
N ASP A 7 4.76 10.69 -22.24
CA ASP A 7 3.88 11.37 -21.26
C ASP A 7 3.41 10.45 -20.11
N GLY A 8 3.78 9.17 -20.10
CA GLY A 8 3.33 8.25 -19.06
C GLY A 8 3.66 6.79 -19.32
N VAL A 9 2.95 5.93 -18.61
CA VAL A 9 3.21 4.49 -18.60
C VAL A 9 1.90 3.71 -18.63
N SER A 10 1.84 2.69 -19.47
CA SER A 10 0.70 1.77 -19.55
C SER A 10 1.02 0.53 -18.73
N VAL A 11 0.23 0.31 -17.69
CA VAL A 11 0.41 -0.82 -16.77
C VAL A 11 -0.68 -1.86 -17.00
N ALA A 12 -0.28 -3.12 -17.17
CA ALA A 12 -1.19 -4.25 -17.07
C ALA A 12 -1.27 -4.71 -15.62
N PHE A 13 -2.49 -4.97 -15.15
CA PHE A 13 -2.75 -5.39 -13.79
C PHE A 13 -2.57 -6.91 -13.60
N GLU A 14 -2.30 -7.35 -12.36
CA GLU A 14 -2.14 -8.78 -12.06
C GLU A 14 -3.43 -9.56 -12.37
N ASN A 15 -3.30 -10.71 -13.05
CA ASN A 15 -4.43 -11.53 -13.51
C ASN A 15 -5.43 -10.79 -14.42
N ASP A 16 -5.01 -9.69 -15.06
CA ASP A 16 -5.87 -8.88 -15.93
C ASP A 16 -7.17 -8.43 -15.23
N TRP A 17 -7.13 -8.23 -13.90
CA TRP A 17 -8.32 -7.81 -13.13
C TRP A 17 -8.91 -6.48 -13.61
N GLN A 18 -8.09 -5.68 -14.30
CA GLN A 18 -8.49 -4.52 -15.06
C GLN A 18 -7.76 -4.46 -16.40
N PRO A 19 -8.36 -3.82 -17.42
CA PRO A 19 -7.70 -3.60 -18.69
C PRO A 19 -6.43 -2.75 -18.51
N GLN A 20 -5.45 -2.98 -19.39
CA GLN A 20 -4.23 -2.17 -19.42
C GLN A 20 -4.61 -0.69 -19.48
N THR A 21 -4.12 0.08 -18.52
CA THR A 21 -4.48 1.49 -18.37
C THR A 21 -3.22 2.35 -18.40
N LYS A 22 -3.28 3.44 -19.17
CA LYS A 22 -2.21 4.44 -19.24
C LYS A 22 -2.35 5.44 -18.09
N PHE A 23 -1.29 5.59 -17.31
CA PHE A 23 -1.19 6.57 -16.24
C PHE A 23 -0.06 7.56 -16.53
N PRO A 24 -0.24 8.85 -16.22
CA PRO A 24 0.85 9.82 -16.26
C PRO A 24 1.89 9.49 -15.17
N PHE A 25 3.16 9.82 -15.39
CA PHE A 25 4.24 9.53 -14.43
C PHE A 25 3.95 10.06 -13.02
N ARG A 26 3.22 11.17 -12.89
CA ARG A 26 2.81 11.74 -11.60
C ARG A 26 1.89 10.82 -10.77
N ARG A 27 1.21 9.87 -11.40
CA ARG A 27 0.31 8.90 -10.74
C ARG A 27 0.96 7.54 -10.53
N VAL A 28 2.22 7.37 -10.92
CA VAL A 28 2.94 6.10 -10.82
C VAL A 28 4.18 6.30 -9.96
N ARG A 29 4.41 5.35 -9.05
CA ARG A 29 5.63 5.28 -8.25
C ARG A 29 6.20 3.87 -8.32
N LEU A 30 7.51 3.77 -8.24
CA LEU A 30 8.17 2.47 -8.17
C LEU A 30 7.87 1.81 -6.82
N PRO A 31 7.84 0.46 -6.76
CA PRO A 31 7.79 -0.22 -5.48
C PRO A 31 9.01 0.18 -4.62
N PRO A 32 8.87 0.16 -3.28
CA PRO A 32 9.98 0.49 -2.40
C PRO A 32 11.20 -0.41 -2.70
N ALA A 33 12.37 0.21 -2.83
CA ALA A 33 13.60 -0.45 -3.28
C ALA A 33 14.09 -1.58 -2.34
N HIS A 34 13.67 -1.54 -1.08
CA HIS A 34 13.92 -2.59 -0.11
C HIS A 34 12.60 -3.17 0.38
N LYS A 35 12.53 -4.51 0.42
CA LYS A 35 11.66 -5.20 1.38
C LYS A 35 12.22 -4.84 2.74
N GLU A 36 11.67 -3.81 3.38
CA GLU A 36 12.16 -3.42 4.70
C GLU A 36 11.93 -4.60 5.64
N ASP A 37 13.04 -5.23 6.03
CA ASP A 37 13.08 -6.21 7.11
C ASP A 37 12.31 -5.65 8.30
N LYS A 38 11.46 -6.51 8.88
CA LYS A 38 10.53 -6.23 9.98
C LYS A 38 11.16 -5.28 11.00
N LYS A 39 10.99 -3.97 10.81
CA LYS A 39 11.32 -2.96 11.80
C LYS A 39 10.13 -2.85 12.71
N ASP A 40 10.39 -2.83 14.01
CA ASP A 40 9.40 -2.41 14.99
C ASP A 40 8.82 -1.05 14.56
N PHE A 41 7.52 -1.05 14.28
CA PHE A 41 6.80 0.18 14.00
C PHE A 41 6.55 0.91 15.33
N ALA A 42 6.76 2.22 15.33
CA ALA A 42 6.43 3.05 16.49
C ALA A 42 4.95 3.45 16.49
N GLU A 43 4.40 3.74 17.67
CA GLU A 43 3.08 4.36 17.79
C GLU A 43 3.09 5.74 17.11
N ASN A 44 2.01 6.06 16.39
CA ASN A 44 1.83 7.20 15.50
C ASN A 44 2.73 7.23 14.25
N GLN A 45 3.36 6.11 13.88
CA GLN A 45 4.12 6.02 12.63
C GLN A 45 3.21 5.82 11.41
N GLU A 46 3.47 6.55 10.33
CA GLU A 46 2.80 6.35 9.04
C GLU A 46 3.34 5.11 8.32
N VAL A 47 2.42 4.24 7.93
CA VAL A 47 2.68 2.93 7.34
C VAL A 47 1.75 2.70 6.16
N GLU A 48 2.07 1.70 5.35
CA GLU A 48 1.20 1.18 4.31
C GLU A 48 0.79 -0.25 4.65
N VAL A 49 -0.50 -0.53 4.56
CA VAL A 49 -1.08 -1.83 4.89
C VAL A 49 -1.62 -2.48 3.63
N PHE A 50 -1.23 -3.73 3.42
CA PHE A 50 -1.69 -4.55 2.32
C PHE A 50 -3.09 -5.06 2.62
N SER A 51 -4.08 -4.44 1.99
CA SER A 51 -5.50 -4.75 2.19
C SER A 51 -6.28 -4.64 0.89
N ARG A 52 -7.49 -5.18 0.87
CA ARG A 52 -8.41 -5.17 -0.27
C ARG A 52 -9.66 -4.39 0.14
N SER A 53 -10.12 -3.48 -0.72
CA SER A 53 -11.34 -2.69 -0.45
C SER A 53 -12.60 -3.56 -0.47
N ASN A 54 -12.62 -4.60 -1.29
CA ASN A 54 -13.73 -5.52 -1.42
C ASN A 54 -13.24 -6.88 -1.96
N GLU A 55 -14.16 -7.84 -2.09
CA GLU A 55 -13.81 -9.17 -2.57
C GLU A 55 -13.46 -9.21 -4.07
N GLN A 56 -13.86 -8.20 -4.84
CA GLN A 56 -13.68 -8.13 -6.30
C GLN A 56 -12.40 -7.40 -6.72
N GLU A 57 -11.83 -6.57 -5.83
CA GLU A 57 -10.65 -5.77 -6.11
C GLU A 57 -9.36 -6.47 -5.66
N ALA A 58 -8.29 -6.21 -6.42
CA ALA A 58 -6.95 -6.65 -6.08
C ALA A 58 -6.48 -6.03 -4.75
N CYS A 59 -5.62 -6.76 -4.05
CA CYS A 59 -4.98 -6.23 -2.85
C CYS A 59 -4.09 -5.02 -3.21
N GLY A 60 -4.17 -3.97 -2.41
CA GLY A 60 -3.43 -2.72 -2.57
C GLY A 60 -2.76 -2.28 -1.27
N TRP A 61 -1.90 -1.28 -1.39
CA TRP A 61 -1.20 -0.67 -0.24
C TRP A 61 -1.91 0.61 0.19
N TRP A 62 -2.51 0.56 1.37
CA TRP A 62 -3.35 1.63 1.93
C TRP A 62 -2.60 2.38 3.02
N LYS A 63 -2.69 3.71 3.02
CA LYS A 63 -2.05 4.54 4.04
C LYS A 63 -2.77 4.36 5.38
N ALA A 64 -2.00 4.14 6.44
CA ALA A 64 -2.50 4.03 7.79
C ALA A 64 -1.50 4.59 8.81
N LEU A 65 -1.97 4.83 10.03
CA LEU A 65 -1.18 5.21 11.19
C LEU A 65 -1.16 4.06 12.19
N VAL A 66 0.02 3.69 12.68
CA VAL A 66 0.15 2.70 13.75
C VAL A 66 -0.36 3.30 15.05
N LYS A 67 -1.37 2.71 15.67
CA LYS A 67 -1.87 3.09 16.98
C LYS A 67 -1.22 2.32 18.11
N MET A 68 -0.90 1.05 17.87
CA MET A 68 -0.30 0.18 18.88
C MET A 68 0.45 -0.97 18.19
N THR A 69 1.53 -1.44 18.81
CA THR A 69 2.23 -2.67 18.41
C THR A 69 2.38 -3.61 19.59
N LYS A 70 2.12 -4.90 19.38
CA LYS A 70 2.27 -5.91 20.42
C LYS A 70 2.54 -7.28 19.83
N GLY A 71 3.70 -7.85 20.14
CA GLY A 71 4.00 -9.27 19.86
C GLY A 71 3.89 -9.68 18.39
N GLY A 72 4.18 -8.78 17.44
CA GLY A 72 4.07 -9.03 16.00
C GLY A 72 2.72 -8.67 15.36
N PHE A 73 1.80 -8.09 16.15
CA PHE A 73 0.57 -7.48 15.65
C PHE A 73 0.64 -5.96 15.78
N HIS A 74 0.09 -5.27 14.79
CA HIS A 74 0.04 -3.82 14.71
C HIS A 74 -1.42 -3.39 14.54
N VAL A 75 -1.91 -2.59 15.48
CA VAL A 75 -3.20 -1.92 15.34
C VAL A 75 -2.94 -0.68 14.50
N VAL A 76 -3.57 -0.61 13.33
CA VAL A 76 -3.45 0.50 12.39
C VAL A 76 -4.78 1.22 12.25
N GLU A 77 -4.73 2.51 11.93
CA GLU A 77 -5.89 3.32 11.57
C GLU A 77 -5.69 3.87 10.17
N TYR A 78 -6.56 3.51 9.23
CA TYR A 78 -6.50 4.01 7.87
C TYR A 78 -6.74 5.52 7.83
N VAL A 79 -5.88 6.23 7.10
CA VAL A 79 -5.94 7.69 6.97
C VAL A 79 -6.20 8.11 5.52
N GLY A 80 -6.92 9.22 5.34
CA GLY A 80 -7.25 9.77 4.01
C GLY A 80 -8.67 9.49 3.52
N TRP A 81 -9.52 8.91 4.36
CA TRP A 81 -10.97 8.79 4.16
C TRP A 81 -11.70 9.56 5.27
N GLU A 82 -12.95 9.97 5.03
CA GLU A 82 -13.78 10.65 6.03
C GLU A 82 -14.10 9.76 7.25
N THR A 83 -14.06 8.44 7.05
CA THR A 83 -14.29 7.44 8.10
C THR A 83 -12.96 6.85 8.57
N THR A 84 -12.70 6.92 9.87
CA THR A 84 -11.56 6.25 10.50
C THR A 84 -11.85 4.77 10.65
N CYS A 85 -11.19 3.93 9.84
CA CYS A 85 -11.25 2.48 9.96
C CYS A 85 -10.00 1.97 10.68
N THR A 86 -10.16 1.20 11.75
CA THR A 86 -9.05 0.55 12.45
C THR A 86 -9.00 -0.94 12.13
N GLU A 87 -7.80 -1.47 11.84
CA GLU A 87 -7.57 -2.89 11.55
C GLU A 87 -6.37 -3.40 12.35
N ILE A 88 -6.44 -4.65 12.82
CA ILE A 88 -5.29 -5.33 13.43
C ILE A 88 -4.64 -6.16 12.34
N VAL A 89 -3.39 -5.85 12.02
CA VAL A 89 -2.63 -6.54 10.99
C VAL A 89 -1.36 -7.15 11.56
N ALA A 90 -0.97 -8.30 11.03
CA ALA A 90 0.31 -8.92 11.35
C ALA A 90 1.46 -8.16 10.66
N SER A 91 2.68 -8.28 11.20
CA SER A 91 3.87 -7.60 10.65
C SER A 91 4.16 -7.90 9.17
N ASP A 92 3.63 -8.98 8.60
CA ASP A 92 3.81 -9.32 7.17
C ASP A 92 2.91 -8.51 6.23
N ARG A 93 1.80 -7.95 6.72
CA ARG A 93 0.85 -7.14 5.91
C ARG A 93 1.14 -5.64 5.96
N ILE A 94 2.11 -5.21 6.74
CA ILE A 94 2.43 -3.80 6.97
C ILE A 94 3.84 -3.51 6.45
N ARG A 95 4.03 -2.35 5.83
CA ARG A 95 5.33 -1.85 5.41
C ARG A 95 5.46 -0.37 5.75
N LEU A 96 6.69 0.11 5.76
CA LEU A 96 6.97 1.54 5.86
C LEU A 96 6.42 2.28 4.65
N ARG A 97 5.97 3.52 4.88
CA ARG A 97 5.45 4.38 3.82
C ARG A 97 6.50 4.56 2.72
N ASN A 98 6.14 4.20 1.48
CA ASN A 98 7.01 4.42 0.35
C ASN A 98 7.15 5.94 0.10
N THR A 99 8.34 6.46 0.39
CA THR A 99 8.72 7.90 0.33
C THR A 99 9.38 8.28 -1.00
N LYS A 100 9.46 7.36 -1.95
CA LYS A 100 10.05 7.57 -3.28
C LYS A 100 8.99 7.82 -4.35
#